data_AF-A0A812W0U5-F1
#
_entry.id   AF-A0A812W0U5-F1
#
_cell.length_a   1.000
_cell.length_b   1.000
_cell.length_c   1.000
_cell.angle_alpha   90.00
_cell.angle_beta   90.00
_cell.angle_gamma   90.00
#
_symmetry.space_group_name_H-M   'P 1'
#
loop_
_entity.id
_entity.type
_entity.pdbx_description
1 polymer ?
#
loop_
_entity_poly.entity_id
_entity_poly.type
_entity_poly.pdbx_seq_one_letter_code
_entity_poly.pdbx_strand_id
1 'polypeptide(L)'
;MEQVKLPFCGEGKSEAPQSHRFLQETALKLSSDSQRTGYESVCGDRSQMSTPPTITPPKSRMSSTAQHREDERLMRSSFLAEAGECIRALQAVFENAHASTFQSRFEDWRKVDLKATAQLQQHVKTLLKLNGSLEDFLGRCSAVETFQEFHGTMDTLSQAILEVKDFRADFTSAVDQIADGITQRVATSLRSFDEERNLWLQKTLETQSQVQESMILTQRKIWNRLETLGYSVDQQTKASKAQKEQLTRLESVQSAIQQDCQSLVDLQQHVFKSFNNSAEQQESLQDNIFSNIGSGMEKLESYMVNSLGWTSELPSLSAAFSGLEGRLTDWETKSLQEAMDLRLEVSRLESTLRETEGDLGRTRQEKAESLSQQQLLNGQLDSLRDTLQQTHSQLETAELASLLNSMKRIREIETKGHVKLDRQFGRIVLLQQLAFSPAAPPKDAKQSPPVSLADASQAEVLDDVFDVVNMFHVPVSITISLKMPKGGDTTVWQDMAAKRAQVLRNYLVDAGFPEDKVQTGGAVGASETQIQLQDSSVFPPKPPAKNAKSPR
;
A
#
# COMPACT_ATOMS: atom_id res chain seq x y z
N MET A 1 -5.92 -40.70 22.96
CA MET A 1 -7.02 -41.48 23.56
C MET A 1 -7.33 -40.86 24.91
N GLU A 2 -8.24 -39.92 24.95
CA GLU A 2 -8.80 -39.37 26.20
C GLU A 2 -10.33 -39.44 26.09
N GLN A 3 -10.94 -40.14 27.06
CA GLN A 3 -12.37 -40.41 27.11
C GLN A 3 -13.12 -39.19 27.63
N VAL A 4 -13.94 -38.59 26.77
CA VAL A 4 -14.91 -37.55 27.14
C VAL A 4 -16.14 -38.23 27.75
N LYS A 5 -16.42 -37.91 29.02
CA LYS A 5 -17.56 -38.40 29.80
C LYS A 5 -18.82 -37.61 29.43
N LEU A 6 -19.79 -38.25 28.80
CA LEU A 6 -21.12 -37.68 28.50
C LEU A 6 -22.02 -37.71 29.75
N PRO A 7 -22.91 -36.71 29.97
CA PRO A 7 -23.86 -36.74 31.06
C PRO A 7 -25.07 -37.62 30.74
N PHE A 8 -25.48 -38.36 31.77
CA PHE A 8 -26.58 -39.32 31.82
C PHE A 8 -27.94 -38.70 31.48
N CYS A 9 -28.69 -39.38 30.61
CA CYS A 9 -30.10 -39.13 30.34
C CYS A 9 -30.94 -39.73 31.48
N GLY A 10 -31.71 -38.89 32.19
CA GLY A 10 -32.61 -39.32 33.26
C GLY A 10 -33.89 -39.97 32.72
N GLU A 11 -34.30 -41.05 33.38
CA GLU A 11 -35.49 -41.86 33.09
C GLU A 11 -36.79 -41.05 33.21
N GLY A 12 -37.59 -41.06 32.14
CA GLY A 12 -38.92 -40.46 32.11
C GLY A 12 -39.95 -41.31 32.85
N LYS A 13 -40.48 -40.80 33.96
CA LYS A 13 -41.69 -41.32 34.59
C LYS A 13 -42.92 -40.84 33.82
N SER A 14 -43.67 -41.79 33.26
CA SER A 14 -44.96 -41.56 32.61
C SER A 14 -46.02 -41.16 33.65
N GLU A 15 -46.34 -39.88 33.74
CA GLU A 15 -47.52 -39.40 34.48
C GLU A 15 -48.78 -39.57 33.62
N ALA A 16 -49.74 -40.35 34.13
CA ALA A 16 -51.06 -40.51 33.55
C ALA A 16 -51.87 -39.19 33.58
N PRO A 17 -52.76 -38.94 32.61
CA PRO A 17 -53.41 -37.64 32.44
C PRO A 17 -54.39 -37.31 33.58
N GLN A 18 -54.14 -36.16 34.23
CA GLN A 18 -54.90 -35.58 35.36
C GLN A 18 -56.36 -35.19 35.06
N SER A 19 -56.85 -35.36 33.82
CA SER A 19 -58.21 -34.97 33.42
C SER A 19 -59.31 -35.78 34.11
N HIS A 20 -59.00 -36.99 34.59
CA HIS A 20 -59.98 -37.86 35.24
C HIS A 20 -60.31 -37.45 36.69
N ARG A 21 -59.38 -36.75 37.36
CA ARG A 21 -59.55 -36.36 38.78
C ARG A 21 -60.46 -35.14 38.94
N PHE A 22 -60.38 -34.19 38.01
CA PHE A 22 -61.19 -32.97 38.04
C PHE A 22 -62.67 -33.24 37.74
N LEU A 23 -62.97 -34.16 36.82
CA LEU A 23 -64.35 -34.58 36.54
C LEU A 23 -64.99 -35.32 37.73
N GLN A 24 -64.20 -36.10 38.47
CA GLN A 24 -64.67 -36.83 39.64
C GLN A 24 -64.95 -35.89 40.82
N GLU A 25 -64.12 -34.88 41.05
CA GLU A 25 -64.36 -33.86 42.08
C GLU A 25 -65.53 -32.93 41.74
N THR A 26 -65.71 -32.59 40.46
CA THR A 26 -66.83 -31.72 40.03
C THR A 26 -68.17 -32.47 40.14
N ALA A 27 -68.21 -33.76 39.82
CA ALA A 27 -69.42 -34.58 39.99
C ALA A 27 -69.80 -34.77 41.48
N LEU A 28 -68.80 -34.96 42.36
CA LEU A 28 -69.02 -35.03 43.81
C LEU A 28 -69.56 -33.72 44.37
N LYS A 29 -69.07 -32.57 43.87
CA LYS A 29 -69.49 -31.25 44.34
C LYS A 29 -70.91 -30.87 43.90
N LEU A 30 -71.31 -31.24 42.68
CA LEU A 30 -72.68 -31.08 42.20
C LEU A 30 -73.68 -31.98 42.95
N SER A 31 -73.26 -33.19 43.35
CA SER A 31 -74.07 -34.06 44.21
C SER A 31 -74.28 -33.48 45.61
N SER A 32 -73.27 -32.82 46.19
CA SER A 32 -73.39 -32.18 47.51
C SER A 32 -74.25 -30.91 47.48
N ASP A 33 -74.19 -30.14 46.39
CA ASP A 33 -74.98 -28.90 46.27
C ASP A 33 -76.47 -29.18 45.95
N SER A 34 -76.76 -30.30 45.26
CA SER A 34 -78.14 -30.75 45.06
C SER A 34 -78.82 -31.24 46.34
N GLN A 35 -78.06 -31.63 47.38
CA GLN A 35 -78.63 -32.01 48.68
C GLN A 35 -78.84 -30.80 49.62
N ARG A 36 -78.26 -29.64 49.30
CA ARG A 36 -78.38 -28.41 50.12
C ARG A 36 -79.55 -27.50 49.76
N THR A 37 -80.32 -27.82 48.73
CA THR A 37 -81.43 -26.98 48.23
C THR A 37 -82.82 -27.56 48.52
N GLY A 38 -82.96 -28.28 49.64
CA GLY A 38 -84.25 -28.65 50.21
C GLY A 38 -84.79 -27.58 51.16
N TYR A 39 -85.59 -26.65 50.62
CA TYR A 39 -86.65 -25.87 51.28
C TYR A 39 -86.54 -25.64 52.81
N GLU A 40 -85.86 -24.57 53.22
CA GLU A 40 -86.21 -23.84 54.45
C GLU A 40 -87.26 -22.77 54.10
N SER A 41 -88.53 -23.12 54.32
CA SER A 41 -89.64 -22.16 54.30
C SER A 41 -89.67 -21.40 55.62
N VAL A 42 -89.17 -20.17 55.58
CA VAL A 42 -89.32 -19.16 56.64
C VAL A 42 -90.80 -18.80 56.79
N CYS A 43 -91.35 -18.94 58.02
CA CYS A 43 -92.27 -17.96 58.62
C CYS A 43 -92.57 -18.31 60.09
N GLY A 44 -91.95 -17.56 61.00
CA GLY A 44 -92.65 -16.81 62.05
C GLY A 44 -93.55 -17.55 63.03
N ASP A 45 -92.91 -18.08 64.07
CA ASP A 45 -93.25 -17.90 65.50
C ASP A 45 -94.63 -17.28 65.86
N ARG A 46 -95.52 -18.09 66.45
CA ARG A 46 -96.43 -17.60 67.52
C ARG A 46 -96.95 -18.74 68.39
N SER A 47 -96.76 -18.53 69.68
CA SER A 47 -97.05 -19.39 70.82
C SER A 47 -98.51 -19.84 70.99
N GLN A 48 -98.63 -20.96 71.73
CA GLN A 48 -99.67 -21.31 72.72
C GLN A 48 -101.02 -21.90 72.27
N MET A 49 -101.25 -23.08 72.86
CA MET A 49 -102.47 -23.57 73.50
C MET A 49 -103.66 -24.13 72.67
N SER A 50 -104.00 -25.37 73.05
CA SER A 50 -105.35 -25.96 73.17
C SER A 50 -105.97 -26.69 71.97
N THR A 51 -106.25 -27.97 72.21
CA THR A 51 -107.28 -28.84 71.58
C THR A 51 -108.71 -28.27 71.82
N PRO A 52 -109.85 -28.86 71.35
CA PRO A 52 -110.24 -29.80 70.26
C PRO A 52 -111.40 -29.13 69.43
N PRO A 53 -112.48 -29.75 68.84
CA PRO A 53 -112.82 -31.15 68.51
C PRO A 53 -113.39 -31.39 67.08
N THR A 54 -113.53 -32.69 66.79
CA THR A 54 -114.36 -33.36 65.76
C THR A 54 -115.75 -32.75 65.57
N ILE A 55 -116.10 -32.40 64.32
CA ILE A 55 -117.48 -32.16 63.87
C ILE A 55 -117.71 -32.90 62.55
N THR A 56 -118.58 -33.91 62.62
CA THR A 56 -119.24 -34.58 61.49
C THR A 56 -120.30 -33.67 60.88
N PRO A 57 -120.47 -33.63 59.54
CA PRO A 57 -121.69 -33.12 58.92
C PRO A 57 -122.56 -34.23 58.32
N PRO A 58 -123.85 -33.93 58.08
CA PRO A 58 -124.93 -34.91 58.17
C PRO A 58 -125.36 -35.48 56.83
N LYS A 59 -125.95 -36.69 56.91
CA LYS A 59 -126.82 -37.30 55.91
C LYS A 59 -128.02 -36.39 55.62
N SER A 60 -128.21 -35.97 54.38
CA SER A 60 -129.57 -35.83 53.82
C SER A 60 -129.59 -35.76 52.29
N ARG A 61 -130.63 -36.41 51.75
CA ARG A 61 -131.33 -36.14 50.48
C ARG A 61 -130.68 -36.57 49.15
N MET A 62 -131.02 -37.79 48.79
CA MET A 62 -131.19 -38.21 47.39
C MET A 62 -132.26 -37.36 46.70
N SER A 63 -131.94 -36.80 45.54
CA SER A 63 -132.75 -36.77 44.33
C SER A 63 -132.02 -35.94 43.25
N SER A 64 -131.95 -36.46 42.02
CA SER A 64 -131.31 -35.86 40.82
C SER A 64 -129.83 -36.24 40.52
N THR A 65 -129.47 -37.53 40.60
CA THR A 65 -128.13 -38.04 40.25
C THR A 65 -127.93 -38.42 38.77
N ALA A 66 -128.93 -38.25 37.90
CA ALA A 66 -128.80 -38.53 36.47
C ALA A 66 -128.30 -37.31 35.68
N GLN A 67 -128.95 -36.15 35.86
CA GLN A 67 -128.65 -34.94 35.10
C GLN A 67 -127.32 -34.29 35.54
N HIS A 68 -127.03 -34.31 36.84
CA HIS A 68 -125.77 -33.80 37.38
C HIS A 68 -124.54 -34.62 36.92
N ARG A 69 -124.72 -35.91 36.58
CA ARG A 69 -123.62 -36.75 36.06
C ARG A 69 -123.32 -36.48 34.60
N GLU A 70 -124.31 -36.07 33.82
CA GLU A 70 -124.11 -35.64 32.43
C GLU A 70 -123.47 -34.27 32.37
N ASP A 71 -123.93 -33.31 33.17
CA ASP A 71 -123.32 -31.97 33.25
C ASP A 71 -121.88 -32.04 33.80
N GLU A 72 -121.62 -32.89 34.79
CA GLU A 72 -120.25 -33.10 35.31
C GLU A 72 -119.34 -33.76 34.25
N ARG A 73 -119.87 -34.68 33.43
CA ARG A 73 -119.11 -35.25 32.32
C ARG A 73 -118.84 -34.23 31.22
N LEU A 74 -119.82 -33.39 30.89
CA LEU A 74 -119.68 -32.35 29.88
C LEU A 74 -118.68 -31.28 30.31
N MET A 75 -118.75 -30.85 31.59
CA MET A 75 -117.77 -29.92 32.17
C MET A 75 -116.37 -30.54 32.23
N ARG A 76 -116.24 -31.81 32.63
CA ARG A 76 -114.95 -32.51 32.59
C ARG A 76 -114.41 -32.62 31.16
N SER A 77 -115.24 -32.93 30.17
CA SER A 77 -114.79 -33.00 28.78
C SER A 77 -114.41 -31.64 28.21
N SER A 78 -115.17 -30.58 28.54
CA SER A 78 -114.86 -29.20 28.11
C SER A 78 -113.57 -28.71 28.77
N PHE A 79 -113.40 -28.95 30.06
CA PHE A 79 -112.17 -28.60 30.78
C PHE A 79 -110.96 -29.36 30.24
N LEU A 80 -111.09 -30.66 29.94
CA LEU A 80 -109.99 -31.43 29.35
C LEU A 80 -109.68 -30.98 27.91
N ALA A 81 -110.68 -30.59 27.14
CA ALA A 81 -110.47 -30.03 25.80
C ALA A 81 -109.73 -28.68 25.86
N GLU A 82 -110.16 -27.78 26.75
CA GLU A 82 -109.53 -26.47 26.94
C GLU A 82 -108.13 -26.58 27.54
N ALA A 83 -107.92 -27.48 28.51
CA ALA A 83 -106.59 -27.81 29.02
C ALA A 83 -105.69 -28.38 27.91
N GLY A 84 -106.24 -29.21 27.03
CA GLY A 84 -105.53 -29.74 25.85
C GLY A 84 -105.20 -28.66 24.80
N GLU A 85 -106.04 -27.64 24.66
CA GLU A 85 -105.75 -26.47 23.81
C GLU A 85 -104.69 -25.56 24.43
N CYS A 86 -104.75 -25.30 25.74
CA CYS A 86 -103.71 -24.56 26.47
C CYS A 86 -102.34 -25.24 26.39
N ILE A 87 -102.27 -26.57 26.52
CA ILE A 87 -101.01 -27.32 26.38
C ILE A 87 -100.48 -27.22 24.95
N ARG A 88 -101.34 -27.35 23.94
CA ARG A 88 -100.94 -27.20 22.53
C ARG A 88 -100.48 -25.78 22.21
N ALA A 89 -101.13 -24.77 22.76
CA ALA A 89 -100.72 -23.38 22.61
C ALA A 89 -99.36 -23.11 23.29
N LEU A 90 -99.13 -23.66 24.48
CA LEU A 90 -97.83 -23.56 25.17
C LEU A 90 -96.72 -24.30 24.40
N GLN A 91 -97.00 -25.48 23.86
CA GLN A 91 -96.06 -26.20 23.00
C GLN A 91 -95.75 -25.41 21.72
N ALA A 92 -96.76 -24.85 21.06
CA ALA A 92 -96.57 -24.01 19.87
C ALA A 92 -95.77 -22.74 20.18
N VAL A 93 -95.96 -22.12 21.35
CA VAL A 93 -95.14 -21.00 21.81
C VAL A 93 -93.70 -21.43 22.08
N PHE A 94 -93.47 -22.61 22.67
CA PHE A 94 -92.13 -23.14 22.94
C PHE A 94 -91.38 -23.53 21.66
N GLU A 95 -92.08 -24.12 20.69
CA GLU A 95 -91.56 -24.44 19.35
C GLU A 95 -91.27 -23.16 18.55
N ASN A 96 -92.15 -22.16 18.61
CA ASN A 96 -91.96 -20.86 17.95
C ASN A 96 -90.92 -19.96 18.63
N ALA A 97 -90.70 -20.13 19.95
CA ALA A 97 -89.67 -19.40 20.70
C ALA A 97 -88.24 -19.86 20.38
N HIS A 98 -88.07 -20.78 19.42
CA HIS A 98 -86.77 -21.27 18.98
C HIS A 98 -85.91 -21.78 20.15
N ALA A 99 -86.52 -22.47 21.13
CA ALA A 99 -85.84 -22.95 22.34
C ALA A 99 -84.62 -23.83 22.02
N SER A 100 -84.69 -24.63 20.95
CA SER A 100 -83.56 -25.40 20.41
C SER A 100 -82.43 -24.52 19.89
N THR A 101 -82.75 -23.36 19.34
CA THR A 101 -81.78 -22.39 18.81
C THR A 101 -81.11 -21.60 19.94
N PHE A 102 -81.85 -21.29 21.01
CA PHE A 102 -81.26 -20.73 22.24
C PHE A 102 -80.31 -21.73 22.91
N GLN A 103 -80.73 -22.99 23.05
CA GLN A 103 -79.88 -24.04 23.63
C GLN A 103 -78.58 -24.22 22.84
N SER A 104 -78.67 -24.33 21.50
CA SER A 104 -77.48 -24.43 20.64
C SER A 104 -76.57 -23.20 20.78
N ARG A 105 -77.13 -21.98 20.80
CA ARG A 105 -76.34 -20.75 20.97
C ARG A 105 -75.69 -20.66 22.35
N PHE A 106 -76.38 -21.12 23.39
CA PHE A 106 -75.83 -21.16 24.74
C PHE A 106 -74.71 -22.18 24.86
N GLU A 107 -74.85 -23.35 24.23
CA GLU A 107 -73.81 -24.37 24.17
C GLU A 107 -72.58 -23.88 23.39
N ASP A 108 -72.78 -23.17 22.28
CA ASP A 108 -71.68 -22.56 21.51
C ASP A 108 -70.99 -21.43 22.28
N TRP A 109 -71.76 -20.55 22.93
CA TRP A 109 -71.21 -19.54 23.83
C TRP A 109 -70.38 -20.17 24.95
N ARG A 110 -70.89 -21.24 25.58
CA ARG A 110 -70.18 -21.99 26.64
C ARG A 110 -68.89 -22.64 26.13
N LYS A 111 -68.86 -23.17 24.90
CA LYS A 111 -67.63 -23.69 24.28
C LYS A 111 -66.60 -22.57 24.05
N VAL A 112 -67.05 -21.41 23.58
CA VAL A 112 -66.18 -20.24 23.38
C VAL A 112 -65.62 -19.76 24.72
N ASP A 113 -66.45 -19.66 25.75
CA ASP A 113 -66.06 -19.25 27.10
C ASP A 113 -65.05 -20.21 27.75
N LEU A 114 -65.29 -21.52 27.65
CA LEU A 114 -64.33 -22.54 28.13
C LEU A 114 -63.00 -22.46 27.39
N LYS A 115 -63.03 -22.22 26.07
CA LYS A 115 -61.81 -22.04 25.26
C LYS A 115 -61.05 -20.77 25.66
N ALA A 116 -61.75 -19.67 25.86
CA ALA A 116 -61.16 -18.40 26.31
C ALA A 116 -60.54 -18.54 27.71
N THR A 117 -61.23 -19.21 28.63
CA THR A 117 -60.74 -19.50 29.98
C THR A 117 -59.49 -20.39 29.94
N ALA A 118 -59.47 -21.44 29.11
CA ALA A 118 -58.29 -22.29 28.94
C ALA A 118 -57.10 -21.52 28.35
N GLN A 119 -57.34 -20.64 27.38
CA GLN A 119 -56.30 -19.76 26.82
C GLN A 119 -55.75 -18.80 27.87
N LEU A 120 -56.61 -18.19 28.68
CA LEU A 120 -56.19 -17.30 29.75
C LEU A 120 -55.33 -18.03 30.79
N GLN A 121 -55.74 -19.24 31.21
CA GLN A 121 -54.96 -20.08 32.11
C GLN A 121 -53.59 -20.44 31.53
N GLN A 122 -53.53 -20.73 30.22
CA GLN A 122 -52.27 -20.99 29.53
C GLN A 122 -51.36 -19.74 29.54
N HIS A 123 -51.90 -18.56 29.26
CA HIS A 123 -51.13 -17.30 29.30
C HIS A 123 -50.60 -17.00 30.70
N VAL A 124 -51.42 -17.16 31.74
CA VAL A 124 -50.99 -17.01 33.14
C VAL A 124 -49.83 -17.97 33.46
N LYS A 125 -49.93 -19.24 33.03
CA LYS A 125 -48.85 -20.22 33.21
C LYS A 125 -47.56 -19.83 32.49
N THR A 126 -47.66 -19.27 31.28
CA THR A 126 -46.50 -18.75 30.53
C THR A 126 -45.86 -17.56 31.24
N LEU A 127 -46.67 -16.62 31.76
CA LEU A 127 -46.16 -15.47 32.51
C LEU A 127 -45.45 -15.88 33.79
N LEU A 128 -45.99 -16.85 34.55
CA LEU A 128 -45.32 -17.38 35.73
C LEU A 128 -43.98 -18.04 35.40
N LYS A 129 -43.91 -18.79 34.28
CA LYS A 129 -42.65 -19.40 33.82
C LYS A 129 -41.62 -18.34 33.41
N LEU A 130 -42.06 -17.27 32.75
CA LEU A 130 -41.20 -16.16 32.37
C LEU A 130 -40.67 -15.43 33.62
N ASN A 131 -41.53 -15.19 34.61
CA ASN A 131 -41.14 -14.52 35.85
C ASN A 131 -40.10 -15.35 36.61
N GLY A 132 -40.31 -16.67 36.75
CA GLY A 132 -39.30 -17.55 37.36
C GLY A 132 -37.98 -17.56 36.60
N SER A 133 -38.01 -17.58 35.26
CA SER A 133 -36.78 -17.49 34.46
C SER A 133 -36.05 -16.14 34.60
N LEU A 134 -36.80 -15.05 34.83
CA LEU A 134 -36.22 -13.73 35.07
C LEU A 134 -35.58 -13.68 36.46
N GLU A 135 -36.24 -14.22 37.49
CA GLU A 135 -35.70 -14.34 38.84
C GLU A 135 -34.41 -15.18 38.86
N ASP A 136 -34.40 -16.34 38.18
CA ASP A 136 -33.19 -17.18 38.03
C ASP A 136 -32.06 -16.47 37.27
N PHE A 137 -32.40 -15.63 36.30
CA PHE A 137 -31.42 -14.83 35.56
C PHE A 137 -30.84 -13.72 36.44
N LEU A 138 -31.68 -12.96 37.12
CA LEU A 138 -31.26 -11.90 38.04
C LEU A 138 -30.45 -12.47 39.20
N GLY A 139 -30.82 -13.63 39.73
CA GLY A 139 -30.05 -14.35 40.74
C GLY A 139 -28.63 -14.67 40.26
N ARG A 140 -28.49 -15.18 39.03
CA ARG A 140 -27.17 -15.45 38.41
C ARG A 140 -26.37 -14.18 38.15
N CYS A 141 -26.99 -13.10 37.67
CA CYS A 141 -26.32 -11.82 37.46
C CYS A 141 -25.90 -11.14 38.78
N SER A 142 -26.61 -11.42 39.88
CA SER A 142 -26.27 -10.92 41.22
C SER A 142 -25.28 -11.82 41.97
N ALA A 143 -24.93 -12.99 41.40
CA ALA A 143 -24.01 -13.91 42.04
C ALA A 143 -22.60 -13.29 42.06
N VAL A 144 -22.08 -13.10 43.28
CA VAL A 144 -20.75 -12.52 43.56
C VAL A 144 -19.64 -13.22 42.78
N GLU A 145 -19.79 -14.51 42.51
CA GLU A 145 -18.87 -15.33 41.71
C GLU A 145 -18.69 -14.78 40.28
N THR A 146 -19.78 -14.41 39.60
CA THR A 146 -19.71 -13.84 38.25
C THR A 146 -19.03 -12.47 38.23
N PHE A 147 -19.18 -11.69 39.31
CA PHE A 147 -18.51 -10.41 39.46
C PHE A 147 -17.01 -10.58 39.79
N GLN A 148 -16.65 -11.63 40.55
CA GLN A 148 -15.26 -12.01 40.79
C GLN A 148 -14.56 -12.50 39.52
N GLU A 149 -15.23 -13.31 38.71
CA GLU A 149 -14.71 -13.72 37.40
C GLU A 149 -14.50 -12.50 36.50
N PHE A 150 -15.48 -11.59 36.43
CA PHE A 150 -15.34 -10.35 35.68
C PHE A 150 -14.17 -9.50 36.19
N HIS A 151 -14.04 -9.34 37.51
CA HIS A 151 -12.90 -8.63 38.11
C HIS A 151 -11.57 -9.28 37.73
N GLY A 152 -11.46 -10.61 37.80
CA GLY A 152 -10.26 -11.35 37.38
C GLY A 152 -9.94 -11.16 35.90
N THR A 153 -10.94 -11.11 35.02
CA THR A 153 -10.71 -10.78 33.60
C THR A 153 -10.26 -9.34 33.39
N MET A 154 -10.78 -8.40 34.18
CA MET A 154 -10.35 -6.99 34.14
C MET A 154 -8.93 -6.81 34.68
N ASP A 155 -8.54 -7.56 35.72
CA ASP A 155 -7.17 -7.58 36.23
C ASP A 155 -6.21 -8.16 35.18
N THR A 156 -6.61 -9.25 34.51
CA THR A 156 -5.82 -9.85 33.42
C THR A 156 -5.68 -8.89 32.24
N LEU A 157 -6.75 -8.19 31.88
CA LEU A 157 -6.71 -7.17 30.83
C LEU A 157 -5.82 -5.98 31.23
N SER A 158 -5.92 -5.53 32.49
CA SER A 158 -5.06 -4.48 33.04
C SER A 158 -3.58 -4.88 32.98
N GLN A 159 -3.26 -6.12 33.36
CA GLN A 159 -1.92 -6.68 33.29
C GLN A 159 -1.42 -6.74 31.84
N ALA A 160 -2.24 -7.21 30.89
CA ALA A 160 -1.89 -7.22 29.48
C ALA A 160 -1.64 -5.80 28.91
N ILE A 161 -2.41 -4.79 29.37
CA ILE A 161 -2.19 -3.39 28.98
C ILE A 161 -0.84 -2.88 29.51
N LEU A 162 -0.46 -3.25 30.73
CA LEU A 162 0.85 -2.91 31.29
C LEU A 162 1.99 -3.58 30.50
N GLU A 163 1.86 -4.86 30.16
CA GLU A 163 2.85 -5.58 29.34
C GLU A 163 3.01 -4.95 27.95
N VAL A 164 1.90 -4.54 27.30
CA VAL A 164 1.97 -3.82 26.01
C VAL A 164 2.64 -2.46 26.16
N LYS A 165 2.43 -1.76 27.28
CA LYS A 165 3.08 -0.48 27.57
C LYS A 165 4.59 -0.66 27.77
N ASP A 166 5.00 -1.69 28.49
CA ASP A 166 6.41 -2.00 28.73
C ASP A 166 7.09 -2.45 27.43
N PHE A 167 6.44 -3.32 26.65
CA PHE A 167 6.91 -3.70 25.32
C PHE A 167 7.09 -2.50 24.39
N ARG A 168 6.17 -1.52 24.43
CA ARG A 168 6.31 -0.27 23.66
C ARG A 168 7.54 0.52 24.09
N ALA A 169 7.83 0.59 25.39
CA ALA A 169 9.01 1.29 25.90
C ALA A 169 10.30 0.59 25.44
N ASP A 170 10.35 -0.74 25.55
CA ASP A 170 11.49 -1.55 25.08
C ASP A 170 11.70 -1.43 23.57
N PHE A 171 10.62 -1.49 22.80
CA PHE A 171 10.66 -1.33 21.34
C PHE A 171 11.16 0.07 20.96
N THR A 172 10.70 1.12 21.64
CA THR A 172 11.16 2.49 21.40
C THR A 172 12.66 2.61 21.73
N SER A 173 13.12 2.04 22.84
CA SER A 173 14.53 2.01 23.21
C SER A 173 15.39 1.26 22.19
N ALA A 174 14.90 0.13 21.64
CA ALA A 174 15.60 -0.62 20.60
C ALA A 174 15.72 0.19 19.30
N VAL A 175 14.66 0.92 18.91
CA VAL A 175 14.70 1.82 17.75
C VAL A 175 15.71 2.95 17.96
N ASP A 176 15.74 3.56 19.14
CA ASP A 176 16.71 4.61 19.47
C ASP A 176 18.16 4.08 19.43
N GLN A 177 18.42 2.88 19.97
CA GLN A 177 19.74 2.24 19.89
C GLN A 177 20.17 1.94 18.45
N ILE A 178 19.23 1.52 17.59
CA ILE A 178 19.52 1.30 16.17
C ILE A 178 19.82 2.63 15.48
N ALA A 179 19.05 3.68 15.77
CA ALA A 179 19.26 5.02 15.21
C ALA A 179 20.61 5.61 15.63
N ASP A 180 20.98 5.48 16.91
CA ASP A 180 22.28 5.89 17.43
C ASP A 180 23.42 5.09 16.78
N GLY A 181 23.25 3.77 16.63
CA GLY A 181 24.24 2.91 15.97
C GLY A 181 24.41 3.20 14.48
N ILE A 182 23.36 3.62 13.77
CA ILE A 182 23.44 4.10 12.38
C ILE A 182 24.15 5.45 12.34
N THR A 183 23.75 6.39 13.20
CA THR A 183 24.33 7.74 13.27
C THR A 183 25.83 7.67 13.57
N GLN A 184 26.25 6.81 14.51
CA GLN A 184 27.65 6.61 14.84
C GLN A 184 28.44 6.00 13.67
N ARG A 185 27.87 5.01 12.95
CA ARG A 185 28.53 4.41 11.77
C ARG A 185 28.68 5.42 10.64
N VAL A 186 27.66 6.23 10.37
CA VAL A 186 27.72 7.30 9.37
C VAL A 186 28.74 8.35 9.77
N ALA A 187 28.75 8.79 11.04
CA ALA A 187 29.72 9.76 11.54
C ALA A 187 31.17 9.24 11.43
N THR A 188 31.42 7.98 11.79
CA THR A 188 32.74 7.35 11.64
C THR A 188 33.15 7.24 10.17
N SER A 189 32.24 6.84 9.28
CA SER A 189 32.51 6.76 7.84
C SER A 189 32.76 8.12 7.19
N LEU A 190 32.07 9.17 7.64
CA LEU A 190 32.30 10.54 7.17
C LEU A 190 33.66 11.05 7.65
N ARG A 191 34.05 10.76 8.90
CA ARG A 191 35.38 11.11 9.41
C ARG A 191 36.50 10.41 8.65
N SER A 192 36.38 9.11 8.38
CA SER A 192 37.38 8.38 7.60
C SER A 192 37.49 8.93 6.18
N PHE A 193 36.36 9.25 5.55
CA PHE A 193 36.35 9.87 4.22
C PHE A 193 36.99 11.27 4.22
N ASP A 194 36.72 12.08 5.24
CA ASP A 194 37.36 13.39 5.40
C ASP A 194 38.88 13.26 5.63
N GLU A 195 39.32 12.28 6.42
CA GLU A 195 40.75 11.96 6.62
C GLU A 195 41.42 11.54 5.31
N GLU A 196 40.80 10.62 4.55
CA GLU A 196 41.29 10.20 3.22
C GLU A 196 41.34 11.38 2.23
N ARG A 197 40.29 12.20 2.20
CA ARG A 197 40.24 13.40 1.34
C ARG A 197 41.34 14.39 1.72
N ASN A 198 41.57 14.62 3.01
CA ASN A 198 42.61 15.53 3.49
C ASN A 198 44.00 15.00 3.15
N LEU A 199 44.23 13.69 3.31
CA LEU A 199 45.49 13.04 2.92
C LEU A 199 45.73 13.15 1.41
N TRP A 200 44.69 12.93 0.61
CA TRP A 200 44.75 13.08 -0.85
C TRP A 200 45.05 14.54 -1.26
N LEU A 201 44.39 15.51 -0.64
CA LEU A 201 44.65 16.94 -0.88
C LEU A 201 46.08 17.33 -0.51
N GLN A 202 46.58 16.84 0.63
CA GLN A 202 47.95 17.07 1.07
C GLN A 202 48.95 16.49 0.07
N LYS A 203 48.77 15.23 -0.36
CA LYS A 203 49.64 14.58 -1.36
C LYS A 203 49.60 15.32 -2.70
N THR A 204 48.43 15.79 -3.11
CA THR A 204 48.26 16.56 -4.36
C THR A 204 48.98 17.91 -4.28
N LEU A 205 48.85 18.64 -3.17
CA LEU A 205 49.55 19.90 -2.94
C LEU A 205 51.07 19.72 -2.89
N GLU A 206 51.53 18.66 -2.24
CA GLU A 206 52.96 18.32 -2.18
C GLU A 206 53.52 18.00 -3.58
N THR A 207 52.79 17.19 -4.36
CA THR A 207 53.15 16.88 -5.75
C THR A 207 53.19 18.15 -6.60
N GLN A 208 52.21 19.04 -6.45
CA GLN A 208 52.16 20.32 -7.17
C GLN A 208 53.33 21.24 -6.77
N SER A 209 53.68 21.27 -5.49
CA SER A 209 54.84 22.00 -4.97
C SER A 209 56.14 21.48 -5.58
N GLN A 210 56.34 20.16 -5.63
CA GLN A 210 57.50 19.54 -6.25
C GLN A 210 57.59 19.86 -7.76
N VAL A 211 56.46 19.84 -8.46
CA VAL A 211 56.40 20.24 -9.88
C VAL A 211 56.78 21.71 -10.04
N GLN A 212 56.26 22.62 -9.21
CA GLN A 212 56.63 24.03 -9.23
C GLN A 212 58.12 24.26 -8.94
N GLU A 213 58.67 23.59 -7.94
CA GLU A 213 60.11 23.66 -7.63
C GLU A 213 60.95 23.17 -8.81
N SER A 214 60.58 22.04 -9.43
CA SER A 214 61.27 21.52 -10.61
C SER A 214 61.20 22.49 -11.80
N MET A 215 60.07 23.17 -11.98
CA MET A 215 59.88 24.18 -13.02
C MET A 215 60.76 25.41 -12.75
N ILE A 216 60.81 25.90 -11.51
CA ILE A 216 61.67 27.02 -11.11
C ILE A 216 63.15 26.68 -11.33
N LEU A 217 63.58 25.47 -10.95
CA LEU A 217 64.94 25.00 -11.20
C LEU A 217 65.26 24.93 -12.69
N THR A 218 64.31 24.45 -13.50
CA THR A 218 64.47 24.38 -14.96
C THR A 218 64.55 25.77 -15.59
N GLN A 219 63.68 26.69 -15.17
CA GLN A 219 63.72 28.09 -15.60
C GLN A 219 65.05 28.76 -15.21
N ARG A 220 65.55 28.51 -14.00
CA ARG A 220 66.86 29.01 -13.56
C ARG A 220 68.01 28.44 -14.39
N LYS A 221 67.98 27.14 -14.74
CA LYS A 221 68.97 26.53 -15.65
C LYS A 221 68.93 27.16 -17.05
N ILE A 222 67.73 27.40 -17.59
CA ILE A 222 67.56 28.07 -18.89
C ILE A 222 68.10 29.50 -18.82
N TRP A 223 67.79 30.24 -17.75
CA TRP A 223 68.28 31.60 -17.56
C TRP A 223 69.81 31.65 -17.52
N ASN A 224 70.44 30.77 -16.73
CA ASN A 224 71.91 30.69 -16.67
C ASN A 224 72.52 30.36 -18.04
N ARG A 225 71.88 29.53 -18.86
CA ARG A 225 72.32 29.24 -20.24
C ARG A 225 72.16 30.44 -21.17
N LEU A 226 71.08 31.21 -21.04
CA LEU A 226 70.90 32.45 -21.80
C LEU A 226 71.92 33.50 -21.38
N GLU A 227 72.27 33.56 -20.10
CA GLU A 227 73.28 34.47 -19.59
C GLU A 227 74.67 34.11 -20.13
N THR A 228 75.06 32.84 -20.12
CA THR A 228 76.33 32.38 -20.71
C THR A 228 76.39 32.60 -22.23
N LEU A 229 75.28 32.36 -22.94
CA LEU A 229 75.16 32.72 -24.36
C LEU A 229 75.30 34.23 -24.58
N GLY A 230 74.69 35.04 -23.72
CA GLY A 230 74.83 36.50 -23.74
C GLY A 230 76.28 36.95 -23.61
N TYR A 231 77.02 36.39 -22.64
CA TYR A 231 78.46 36.65 -22.50
C TYR A 231 79.27 36.21 -23.72
N SER A 232 78.93 35.05 -24.31
CA SER A 232 79.60 34.54 -25.52
C SER A 232 79.35 35.44 -26.73
N VAL A 233 78.11 35.88 -26.94
CA VAL A 233 77.74 36.81 -28.00
C VAL A 233 78.45 38.15 -27.80
N ASP A 234 78.53 38.66 -26.56
CA ASP A 234 79.22 39.91 -26.25
C ASP A 234 80.75 39.81 -26.47
N GLN A 235 81.35 38.64 -26.22
CA GLN A 235 82.74 38.36 -26.61
C GLN A 235 82.89 38.30 -28.13
N GLN A 236 81.96 37.68 -28.85
CA GLN A 236 82.01 37.55 -30.31
C GLN A 236 81.82 38.91 -31.00
N THR A 237 80.96 39.79 -30.47
CA THR A 237 80.80 41.17 -30.98
C THR A 237 82.05 42.00 -30.72
N LYS A 238 82.68 41.88 -29.54
CA LYS A 238 83.98 42.52 -29.27
C LYS A 238 85.08 42.01 -30.19
N ALA A 239 85.17 40.70 -30.41
CA ALA A 239 86.13 40.11 -31.33
C ALA A 239 85.88 40.55 -32.78
N SER A 240 84.61 40.57 -33.22
CA SER A 240 84.22 41.05 -34.56
C SER A 240 84.51 42.53 -34.73
N LYS A 241 84.30 43.36 -33.71
CA LYS A 241 84.67 44.77 -33.72
C LYS A 241 86.19 44.96 -33.83
N ALA A 242 86.97 44.19 -33.07
CA ALA A 242 88.43 44.21 -33.16
C ALA A 242 88.92 43.75 -34.54
N GLN A 243 88.32 42.72 -35.13
CA GLN A 243 88.59 42.28 -36.50
C GLN A 243 88.23 43.38 -37.52
N LYS A 244 87.10 44.05 -37.35
CA LYS A 244 86.70 45.17 -38.21
C LYS A 244 87.68 46.34 -38.11
N GLU A 245 88.16 46.65 -36.91
CA GLU A 245 89.22 47.66 -36.70
C GLU A 245 90.56 47.24 -37.33
N GLN A 246 90.91 45.95 -37.30
CA GLN A 246 92.07 45.44 -38.03
C GLN A 246 91.86 45.54 -39.54
N LEU A 247 90.65 45.27 -40.03
CA LEU A 247 90.33 45.37 -41.46
C LEU A 247 90.42 46.81 -41.95
N THR A 248 89.89 47.79 -41.20
CA THR A 248 90.04 49.21 -41.55
C THR A 248 91.49 49.67 -41.48
N ARG A 249 92.30 49.14 -40.54
CA ARG A 249 93.76 49.36 -40.55
C ARG A 249 94.40 48.78 -41.80
N LEU A 250 94.05 47.57 -42.21
CA LEU A 250 94.56 46.96 -43.45
C LEU A 250 94.12 47.73 -44.70
N GLU A 251 92.88 48.19 -44.77
CA GLU A 251 92.38 49.05 -45.85
C GLU A 251 93.14 50.38 -45.90
N SER A 252 93.50 50.95 -44.74
CA SER A 252 94.32 52.17 -44.68
C SER A 252 95.75 51.92 -45.16
N VAL A 253 96.35 50.77 -44.80
CA VAL A 253 97.67 50.34 -45.29
C VAL A 253 97.62 50.06 -46.78
N GLN A 254 96.58 49.39 -47.27
CA GLN A 254 96.37 49.16 -48.70
C GLN A 254 96.23 50.48 -49.46
N SER A 255 95.49 51.45 -48.91
CA SER A 255 95.36 52.78 -49.51
C SER A 255 96.71 53.51 -49.54
N ALA A 256 97.52 53.39 -48.49
CA ALA A 256 98.87 53.95 -48.44
C ALA A 256 99.79 53.26 -49.47
N ILE A 257 99.76 51.92 -49.57
CA ILE A 257 100.50 51.17 -50.58
C ILE A 257 100.06 51.58 -51.98
N GLN A 258 98.76 51.76 -52.20
CA GLN A 258 98.22 52.17 -53.50
C GLN A 258 98.66 53.60 -53.85
N GLN A 259 98.72 54.50 -52.86
CA GLN A 259 99.27 55.84 -53.01
C GLN A 259 100.79 55.81 -53.29
N ASP A 260 101.54 54.94 -52.60
CA ASP A 260 102.97 54.75 -52.86
C ASP A 260 103.21 54.18 -54.25
N CYS A 261 102.44 53.17 -54.67
CA CYS A 261 102.47 52.63 -56.04
C CYS A 261 102.12 53.72 -57.06
N GLN A 262 101.12 54.56 -56.80
CA GLN A 262 100.79 55.67 -57.67
C GLN A 262 101.93 56.69 -57.73
N SER A 263 102.57 57.02 -56.61
CA SER A 263 103.74 57.89 -56.58
C SER A 263 104.94 57.29 -57.33
N LEU A 264 105.08 55.96 -57.32
CA LEU A 264 106.08 55.21 -58.09
C LEU A 264 105.78 55.23 -59.59
N VAL A 265 104.51 55.14 -59.97
CA VAL A 265 104.07 55.30 -61.37
C VAL A 265 104.25 56.74 -61.83
N ASP A 266 103.96 57.73 -60.99
CA ASP A 266 104.18 59.15 -61.27
C ASP A 266 105.68 59.44 -61.37
N LEU A 267 106.51 58.85 -60.49
CA LEU A 267 107.97 58.89 -60.58
C LEU A 267 108.45 58.21 -61.86
N GLN A 268 107.90 57.06 -62.23
CA GLN A 268 108.23 56.37 -63.48
C GLN A 268 107.86 57.24 -64.69
N GLN A 269 106.69 57.88 -64.69
CA GLN A 269 106.29 58.83 -65.73
C GLN A 269 107.16 60.09 -65.74
N HIS A 270 107.61 60.57 -64.58
CA HIS A 270 108.50 61.71 -64.46
C HIS A 270 109.92 61.36 -64.91
N VAL A 271 110.41 60.15 -64.62
CA VAL A 271 111.65 59.58 -65.15
C VAL A 271 111.52 59.37 -66.65
N PHE A 272 110.38 58.92 -67.17
CA PHE A 272 110.15 58.74 -68.60
C PHE A 272 110.03 60.08 -69.35
N LYS A 273 109.41 61.11 -68.74
CA LYS A 273 109.41 62.49 -69.24
C LYS A 273 110.78 63.14 -69.16
N SER A 274 111.54 62.87 -68.10
CA SER A 274 112.96 63.24 -67.97
C SER A 274 113.80 62.55 -69.05
N PHE A 275 113.55 61.27 -69.34
CA PHE A 275 114.22 60.50 -70.40
C PHE A 275 113.91 61.07 -71.79
N ASN A 276 112.65 61.43 -72.06
CA ASN A 276 112.27 62.08 -73.33
C ASN A 276 112.84 63.50 -73.47
N ASN A 277 112.98 64.24 -72.37
CA ASN A 277 113.63 65.56 -72.37
C ASN A 277 115.17 65.48 -72.31
N SER A 278 115.73 64.30 -72.04
CA SER A 278 117.16 63.98 -72.02
C SER A 278 117.66 63.33 -73.31
N ALA A 279 116.78 63.06 -74.29
CA ALA A 279 117.16 62.58 -75.62
C ALA A 279 117.72 63.68 -76.55
N GLU A 280 117.68 64.95 -76.11
CA GLU A 280 118.23 66.11 -76.85
C GLU A 280 119.48 66.74 -76.20
N GLN A 281 120.00 66.19 -75.11
CA GLN A 281 121.29 66.60 -74.54
C GLN A 281 122.15 65.38 -74.18
N GLN A 282 123.23 65.23 -74.97
CA GLN A 282 124.45 64.47 -74.65
C GLN A 282 124.26 62.95 -74.58
N GLU A 283 124.68 62.13 -75.55
CA GLU A 283 125.91 62.18 -76.37
C GLU A 283 127.13 62.79 -75.66
N SER A 284 127.27 62.51 -74.36
CA SER A 284 128.57 62.49 -73.68
C SER A 284 128.39 61.90 -72.29
N LEU A 285 129.27 60.97 -71.95
CA LEU A 285 129.46 60.36 -70.62
C LEU A 285 128.65 59.07 -70.41
N GLN A 286 129.01 58.09 -71.25
CA GLN A 286 129.41 56.78 -70.75
C GLN A 286 130.32 56.92 -69.51
N ASP A 287 130.16 55.97 -68.59
CA ASP A 287 130.91 55.80 -67.35
C ASP A 287 130.41 56.63 -66.16
N ASN A 288 129.25 56.20 -65.63
CA ASN A 288 129.23 55.87 -64.20
C ASN A 288 128.23 54.74 -63.88
N ILE A 289 128.80 53.55 -63.77
CA ILE A 289 128.62 52.65 -62.62
C ILE A 289 127.30 51.87 -62.56
N PHE A 290 127.41 50.63 -63.03
CA PHE A 290 126.79 49.46 -62.43
C PHE A 290 126.87 49.50 -60.88
N SER A 291 125.73 49.66 -60.21
CA SER A 291 125.59 49.36 -58.78
C SER A 291 124.11 49.50 -58.36
N ASN A 292 123.28 48.47 -58.59
CA ASN A 292 122.13 48.11 -57.71
C ASN A 292 121.25 46.97 -58.24
N ILE A 293 121.82 45.79 -58.50
CA ILE A 293 121.02 44.56 -58.57
C ILE A 293 121.65 43.56 -57.60
N GLY A 294 121.38 43.77 -56.31
CA GLY A 294 121.97 42.98 -55.24
C GLY A 294 121.34 43.16 -53.86
N SER A 295 120.10 43.67 -53.75
CA SER A 295 119.42 43.86 -52.46
C SER A 295 117.97 43.36 -52.42
N GLY A 296 117.58 42.51 -53.37
CA GLY A 296 116.21 42.00 -53.50
C GLY A 296 115.85 40.81 -52.61
N MET A 297 116.81 40.12 -52.00
CA MET A 297 116.53 38.89 -51.25
C MET A 297 116.49 39.07 -49.72
N GLU A 298 117.20 40.05 -49.15
CA GLU A 298 117.17 40.30 -47.70
C GLU A 298 115.91 41.04 -47.22
N LYS A 299 115.18 41.73 -48.12
CA LYS A 299 113.92 42.41 -47.77
C LYS A 299 112.70 41.48 -47.74
N LEU A 300 112.76 40.31 -48.37
CA LEU A 300 111.66 39.34 -48.34
C LEU A 300 111.64 38.57 -47.01
N GLU A 301 112.82 38.26 -46.47
CA GLU A 301 112.97 37.57 -45.18
C GLU A 301 112.56 38.48 -44.01
N SER A 302 112.88 39.79 -44.10
CA SER A 302 112.42 40.82 -43.15
C SER A 302 110.90 41.03 -43.16
N TYR A 303 110.22 40.85 -44.29
CA TYR A 303 108.78 41.06 -44.41
C TYR A 303 107.99 39.87 -43.85
N MET A 304 108.47 38.63 -44.01
CA MET A 304 107.80 37.46 -43.43
C MET A 304 107.84 37.44 -41.90
N VAL A 305 108.92 37.93 -41.28
CA VAL A 305 109.04 38.01 -39.83
C VAL A 305 108.18 39.13 -39.23
N ASN A 306 108.05 40.27 -39.93
CA ASN A 306 107.27 41.41 -39.44
C ASN A 306 105.77 41.36 -39.77
N SER A 307 105.35 40.72 -40.86
CA SER A 307 103.93 40.66 -41.25
C SER A 307 103.14 39.53 -40.60
N LEU A 308 103.80 38.46 -40.12
CA LEU A 308 103.15 37.39 -39.35
C LEU A 308 103.17 37.62 -37.84
N GLY A 309 103.86 38.66 -37.35
CA GLY A 309 103.93 38.98 -35.92
C GLY A 309 104.63 37.90 -35.08
N TRP A 310 105.65 37.24 -35.65
CA TRP A 310 106.44 36.24 -34.92
C TRP A 310 107.54 36.96 -34.16
N THR A 311 107.17 37.63 -33.06
CA THR A 311 108.15 38.14 -32.11
C THR A 311 108.79 36.96 -31.36
N SER A 312 110.07 37.09 -31.02
CA SER A 312 110.86 36.11 -30.27
C SER A 312 110.41 35.92 -28.80
N GLU A 313 109.21 36.39 -28.46
CA GLU A 313 108.54 36.17 -27.17
C GLU A 313 107.24 35.36 -27.34
N LEU A 314 107.17 34.51 -28.36
CA LEU A 314 106.21 33.42 -28.35
C LEU A 314 106.57 32.49 -27.18
N PRO A 315 105.67 32.26 -26.19
CA PRO A 315 105.79 31.05 -25.37
C PRO A 315 105.88 29.89 -26.37
N SER A 316 106.84 28.98 -26.16
CA SER A 316 107.17 27.94 -27.14
C SER A 316 105.88 27.33 -27.70
N LEU A 317 105.82 27.03 -29.00
CA LEU A 317 104.65 26.41 -29.63
C LEU A 317 104.13 25.19 -28.83
N SER A 318 105.05 24.51 -28.12
CA SER A 318 104.75 23.48 -27.13
C SER A 318 103.85 23.93 -25.97
N ALA A 319 104.02 25.13 -25.41
CA ALA A 319 103.16 25.68 -24.36
C ALA A 319 101.77 26.06 -24.87
N ALA A 320 101.65 26.56 -26.11
CA ALA A 320 100.35 26.81 -26.73
C ALA A 320 99.60 25.51 -27.03
N PHE A 321 100.31 24.48 -27.53
CA PHE A 321 99.74 23.15 -27.73
C PHE A 321 99.38 22.46 -26.40
N SER A 322 100.19 22.56 -25.35
CA SER A 322 99.85 21.98 -24.05
C SER A 322 98.66 22.68 -23.39
N GLY A 323 98.51 23.99 -23.58
CA GLY A 323 97.33 24.74 -23.14
C GLY A 323 96.06 24.36 -23.91
N LEU A 324 96.18 24.05 -25.20
CA LEU A 324 95.05 23.60 -26.03
C LEU A 324 94.67 22.15 -25.71
N GLU A 325 95.64 21.29 -25.49
CA GLU A 325 95.47 19.91 -25.04
C GLU A 325 94.82 19.86 -23.64
N GLY A 326 95.26 20.71 -22.70
CA GLY A 326 94.64 20.85 -21.38
C GLY A 326 93.20 21.36 -21.43
N ARG A 327 92.89 22.31 -22.32
CA ARG A 327 91.50 22.76 -22.52
C ARG A 327 90.63 21.69 -23.16
N LEU A 328 91.20 20.86 -24.03
CA LEU A 328 90.50 19.76 -24.69
C LEU A 328 90.19 18.65 -23.68
N THR A 329 91.14 18.27 -22.83
CA THR A 329 90.92 17.29 -21.76
C THR A 329 89.95 17.81 -20.69
N ASP A 330 90.03 19.10 -20.31
CA ASP A 330 89.05 19.73 -19.43
C ASP A 330 87.64 19.74 -20.04
N TRP A 331 87.54 19.96 -21.36
CA TRP A 331 86.26 19.93 -22.06
C TRP A 331 85.72 18.51 -22.16
N GLU A 332 86.56 17.53 -22.47
CA GLU A 332 86.19 16.11 -22.54
C GLU A 332 85.74 15.58 -21.17
N THR A 333 86.47 15.89 -20.11
CA THR A 333 86.09 15.51 -18.74
C THR A 333 84.80 16.17 -18.28
N LYS A 334 84.61 17.47 -18.55
CA LYS A 334 83.33 18.15 -18.28
C LYS A 334 82.18 17.57 -19.09
N SER A 335 82.38 17.28 -20.37
CA SER A 335 81.36 16.68 -21.22
C SER A 335 80.98 15.27 -20.75
N LEU A 336 81.96 14.47 -20.31
CA LEU A 336 81.72 13.14 -19.75
C LEU A 336 80.99 13.22 -18.40
N GLN A 337 81.36 14.18 -17.55
CA GLN A 337 80.69 14.40 -16.28
C GLN A 337 79.23 14.84 -16.49
N GLU A 338 78.98 15.80 -17.38
CA GLU A 338 77.62 16.23 -17.74
C GLU A 338 76.80 15.07 -18.32
N ALA A 339 77.39 14.22 -19.16
CA ALA A 339 76.72 13.03 -19.68
C ALA A 339 76.39 12.01 -18.58
N MET A 340 77.27 11.84 -17.58
CA MET A 340 77.03 10.97 -16.43
C MET A 340 75.91 11.52 -15.54
N ASP A 341 75.91 12.83 -15.24
CA ASP A 341 74.87 13.49 -14.45
C ASP A 341 73.50 13.39 -15.13
N LEU A 342 73.45 13.55 -16.46
CA LEU A 342 72.22 13.37 -17.24
C LEU A 342 71.72 11.92 -17.20
N ARG A 343 72.61 10.92 -17.23
CA ARG A 343 72.20 9.50 -17.09
C ARG A 343 71.62 9.20 -15.71
N LEU A 344 72.21 9.75 -14.66
CA LEU A 344 71.70 9.61 -13.30
C LEU A 344 70.33 10.27 -13.15
N GLU A 345 70.14 11.45 -13.74
CA GLU A 345 68.85 12.14 -13.71
C GLU A 345 67.77 11.39 -14.50
N VAL A 346 68.10 10.83 -15.67
CA VAL A 346 67.17 9.95 -16.41
C VAL A 346 66.77 8.75 -15.58
N SER A 347 67.73 8.09 -14.92
CA SER A 347 67.46 6.93 -14.05
C SER A 347 66.56 7.29 -12.87
N ARG A 348 66.77 8.48 -12.29
CA ARG A 348 65.93 9.02 -11.21
C ARG A 348 64.50 9.28 -11.68
N LEU A 349 64.35 9.95 -12.83
CA LEU A 349 63.04 10.24 -13.42
C LEU A 349 62.28 8.96 -13.79
N GLU A 350 62.97 7.96 -14.36
CA GLU A 350 62.37 6.65 -14.65
C GLU A 350 61.89 5.93 -13.39
N SER A 351 62.62 6.03 -12.28
CA SER A 351 62.18 5.48 -10.99
C SER A 351 60.91 6.18 -10.48
N THR A 352 60.88 7.52 -10.53
CA THR A 352 59.70 8.28 -10.11
C THR A 352 58.49 8.04 -11.01
N LEU A 353 58.71 7.84 -12.31
CA LEU A 353 57.65 7.45 -13.25
C LEU A 353 57.06 6.10 -12.86
N ARG A 354 57.91 5.10 -12.57
CA ARG A 354 57.46 3.77 -12.13
C ARG A 354 56.68 3.81 -10.81
N GLU A 355 57.10 4.62 -9.84
CA GLU A 355 56.38 4.79 -8.57
C GLU A 355 55.01 5.45 -8.78
N THR A 356 54.95 6.52 -9.57
CA THR A 356 53.68 7.22 -9.87
C THR A 356 52.71 6.38 -10.70
N GLU A 357 53.21 5.56 -11.62
CA GLU A 357 52.41 4.56 -12.34
C GLU A 357 51.85 3.49 -11.38
N GLY A 358 52.65 3.04 -10.41
CA GLY A 358 52.22 2.12 -9.36
C GLY A 358 51.11 2.70 -8.47
N ASP A 359 51.28 3.95 -8.03
CA ASP A 359 50.28 4.66 -7.24
C ASP A 359 48.98 4.90 -8.03
N LEU A 360 49.07 5.31 -9.30
CA LEU A 360 47.92 5.42 -10.20
C LEU A 360 47.19 4.08 -10.37
N GLY A 361 47.93 2.97 -10.42
CA GLY A 361 47.37 1.62 -10.43
C GLY A 361 46.54 1.32 -9.19
N ARG A 362 47.08 1.60 -7.99
CA ARG A 362 46.39 1.40 -6.71
C ARG A 362 45.13 2.26 -6.61
N THR A 363 45.22 3.55 -6.93
CA THR A 363 44.06 4.45 -6.87
C THR A 363 42.97 4.05 -7.87
N ARG A 364 43.34 3.52 -9.04
CA ARG A 364 42.36 2.95 -9.99
C ARG A 364 41.68 1.70 -9.44
N GLN A 365 42.43 0.83 -8.77
CA GLN A 365 41.89 -0.36 -8.12
C GLN A 365 40.93 0.02 -6.98
N GLU A 366 41.34 0.90 -6.07
CA GLU A 366 40.49 1.40 -4.97
C GLU A 366 39.20 2.05 -5.50
N LYS A 367 39.30 2.83 -6.58
CA LYS A 367 38.12 3.41 -7.25
C LYS A 367 37.20 2.34 -7.82
N ALA A 368 37.74 1.28 -8.42
CA ALA A 368 36.93 0.18 -8.95
C ALA A 368 36.23 -0.60 -7.84
N GLU A 369 36.93 -0.85 -6.72
CA GLU A 369 36.37 -1.49 -5.53
C GLU A 369 35.25 -0.64 -4.91
N SER A 370 35.48 0.67 -4.75
CA SER A 370 34.47 1.62 -4.25
C SER A 370 33.23 1.68 -5.16
N LEU A 371 33.41 1.70 -6.48
CA LEU A 371 32.29 1.64 -7.44
C LEU A 371 31.49 0.33 -7.31
N SER A 372 32.17 -0.80 -7.11
CA SER A 372 31.51 -2.10 -6.92
C SER A 372 30.68 -2.13 -5.63
N GLN A 373 31.21 -1.53 -4.56
CA GLN A 373 30.50 -1.42 -3.28
C GLN A 373 29.30 -0.48 -3.38
N GLN A 374 29.43 0.63 -4.12
CA GLN A 374 28.34 1.55 -4.39
C GLN A 374 27.22 0.87 -5.18
N GLN A 375 27.55 0.05 -6.18
CA GLN A 375 26.57 -0.73 -6.94
C GLN A 375 25.83 -1.74 -6.05
N LEU A 376 26.54 -2.41 -5.13
CA LEU A 376 25.93 -3.34 -4.18
C LEU A 376 24.94 -2.64 -3.24
N LEU A 377 25.36 -1.50 -2.66
CA LEU A 377 24.50 -0.69 -1.77
C LEU A 377 23.26 -0.16 -2.50
N ASN A 378 23.40 0.28 -3.75
CA ASN A 378 22.26 0.69 -4.56
C ASN A 378 21.27 -0.46 -4.79
N GLY A 379 21.77 -1.67 -5.10
CA GLY A 379 20.90 -2.85 -5.22
C GLY A 379 20.17 -3.21 -3.92
N GLN A 380 20.82 -3.00 -2.76
CA GLN A 380 20.17 -3.18 -1.45
C GLN A 380 19.08 -2.12 -1.20
N LEU A 381 19.33 -0.85 -1.56
CA LEU A 381 18.33 0.21 -1.46
C LEU A 381 17.12 -0.05 -2.35
N ASP A 382 17.33 -0.53 -3.58
CA ASP A 382 16.25 -0.86 -4.51
C ASP A 382 15.39 -2.01 -3.96
N SER A 383 16.01 -3.09 -3.44
CA SER A 383 15.25 -4.19 -2.83
C SER A 383 14.48 -3.80 -1.57
N LEU A 384 15.04 -2.91 -0.74
CA LEU A 384 14.32 -2.35 0.42
C LEU A 384 13.15 -1.48 -0.03
N ARG A 385 13.32 -0.69 -1.09
CA ARG A 385 12.25 0.14 -1.67
C ARG A 385 11.10 -0.71 -2.19
N ASP A 386 11.41 -1.79 -2.91
CA ASP A 386 10.42 -2.74 -3.42
C ASP A 386 9.65 -3.41 -2.26
N THR A 387 10.36 -3.81 -1.21
CA THR A 387 9.76 -4.41 -0.01
C THR A 387 8.85 -3.42 0.72
N LEU A 388 9.26 -2.15 0.82
CA LEU A 388 8.45 -1.10 1.45
C LEU A 388 7.19 -0.82 0.61
N GLN A 389 7.32 -0.74 -0.71
CA GLN A 389 6.17 -0.57 -1.60
C GLN A 389 5.20 -1.77 -1.53
N GLN A 390 5.73 -3.00 -1.45
CA GLN A 390 4.92 -4.20 -1.28
C GLN A 390 4.16 -4.19 0.05
N THR A 391 4.84 -3.88 1.16
CA THR A 391 4.19 -3.81 2.48
C THR A 391 3.17 -2.68 2.57
N HIS A 392 3.42 -1.54 1.91
CA HIS A 392 2.45 -0.46 1.82
C HIS A 392 1.19 -0.89 1.05
N SER A 393 1.34 -1.56 -0.09
CA SER A 393 0.20 -2.10 -0.83
C SER A 393 -0.58 -3.15 -0.02
N GLN A 394 0.12 -3.99 0.76
CA GLN A 394 -0.51 -4.94 1.67
C GLN A 394 -1.28 -4.23 2.78
N LEU A 395 -0.72 -3.17 3.36
CA LEU A 395 -1.40 -2.37 4.38
C LEU A 395 -2.65 -1.70 3.81
N GLU A 396 -2.58 -1.08 2.63
CA GLU A 396 -3.76 -0.50 1.97
C GLU A 396 -4.83 -1.56 1.71
N THR A 397 -4.45 -2.75 1.24
CA THR A 397 -5.42 -3.85 1.07
C THR A 397 -6.00 -4.32 2.41
N ALA A 398 -5.22 -4.33 3.48
CA ALA A 398 -5.67 -4.71 4.82
C ALA A 398 -6.56 -3.62 5.45
N GLU A 399 -6.30 -2.34 5.18
CA GLU A 399 -7.13 -1.22 5.62
C GLU A 399 -8.45 -1.16 4.85
N LEU A 400 -8.44 -1.45 3.55
CA LEU A 400 -9.66 -1.63 2.76
C LEU A 400 -10.44 -2.87 3.22
N ALA A 401 -9.76 -3.95 3.59
CA ALA A 401 -10.34 -5.15 4.17
C ALA A 401 -10.70 -4.99 5.65
N SER A 402 -10.37 -3.86 6.29
CA SER A 402 -10.68 -3.63 7.69
C SER A 402 -12.19 -3.60 7.86
N LEU A 403 -12.71 -4.58 8.60
CA LEU A 403 -14.12 -4.79 8.90
C LEU A 403 -14.84 -3.50 9.34
N LEU A 404 -14.14 -2.58 10.00
CA LEU A 404 -14.67 -1.28 10.43
C LEU A 404 -15.00 -0.37 9.25
N ASN A 405 -14.14 -0.32 8.22
CA ASN A 405 -14.36 0.46 7.02
C ASN A 405 -15.49 -0.16 6.18
N SER A 406 -15.52 -1.49 6.03
CA SER A 406 -16.60 -2.20 5.36
C SER A 406 -17.95 -1.94 6.04
N MET A 407 -18.01 -2.00 7.37
CA MET A 407 -19.23 -1.74 8.13
C MET A 407 -19.70 -0.28 8.06
N LYS A 408 -18.77 0.68 8.03
CA LYS A 408 -19.11 2.09 7.81
C LYS A 408 -19.68 2.28 6.40
N ARG A 409 -19.03 1.69 5.39
CA ARG A 409 -19.46 1.79 3.99
C ARG A 409 -20.81 1.13 3.74
N ILE A 410 -21.07 -0.03 4.34
CA ILE A 410 -22.41 -0.66 4.31
C ILE A 410 -23.46 0.28 4.87
N ARG A 411 -23.20 0.96 6.00
CA ARG A 411 -24.15 1.94 6.57
C ARG A 411 -24.38 3.12 5.63
N GLU A 412 -23.35 3.63 4.98
CA GLU A 412 -23.48 4.72 3.99
C GLU A 412 -24.38 4.30 2.83
N ILE A 413 -24.20 3.09 2.30
CA ILE A 413 -25.03 2.54 1.23
C ILE A 413 -26.48 2.33 1.73
N GLU A 414 -26.66 1.74 2.92
CA GLU A 414 -27.98 1.53 3.52
C GLU A 414 -28.71 2.86 3.79
N THR A 415 -27.97 3.94 4.09
CA THR A 415 -28.54 5.28 4.35
C THR A 415 -29.14 5.92 3.10
N LYS A 416 -28.66 5.56 1.89
CA LYS A 416 -29.27 5.99 0.63
C LYS A 416 -30.71 5.45 0.48
N GLY A 417 -31.02 4.33 1.14
CA GLY A 417 -32.38 3.78 1.21
C GLY A 417 -32.78 2.90 0.01
N HIS A 418 -31.85 2.56 -0.88
CA HIS A 418 -32.13 1.67 -2.02
C HIS A 418 -32.04 0.19 -1.65
N VAL A 419 -31.06 -0.16 -0.81
CA VAL A 419 -30.75 -1.54 -0.41
C VAL A 419 -30.56 -1.64 1.10
N LYS A 420 -30.82 -2.83 1.65
CA LYS A 420 -30.54 -3.18 3.04
C LYS A 420 -29.86 -4.54 3.10
N LEU A 421 -28.74 -4.65 3.81
CA LEU A 421 -28.02 -5.91 3.95
C LEU A 421 -28.44 -6.63 5.24
N ASP A 422 -29.01 -7.82 5.09
CA ASP A 422 -29.20 -8.75 6.20
C ASP A 422 -27.84 -9.36 6.58
N ARG A 423 -27.22 -8.78 7.60
CA ARG A 423 -25.89 -9.14 8.09
C ARG A 423 -25.82 -10.56 8.65
N GLN A 424 -26.95 -11.20 8.98
CA GLN A 424 -26.96 -12.56 9.50
C GLN A 424 -26.81 -13.61 8.39
N PHE A 425 -27.40 -13.36 7.22
CA PHE A 425 -27.51 -14.34 6.14
C PHE A 425 -26.93 -13.88 4.80
N GLY A 426 -26.32 -12.69 4.77
CA GLY A 426 -25.73 -12.12 3.56
C GLY A 426 -26.77 -11.78 2.50
N ARG A 427 -28.03 -11.54 2.90
CA ARG A 427 -29.14 -11.29 1.98
C ARG A 427 -29.27 -9.79 1.72
N ILE A 428 -29.13 -9.37 0.48
CA ILE A 428 -29.39 -7.99 0.06
C ILE A 428 -30.89 -7.87 -0.25
N VAL A 429 -31.58 -7.07 0.56
CA VAL A 429 -32.99 -6.75 0.42
C VAL A 429 -33.11 -5.42 -0.32
N LEU A 430 -33.69 -5.45 -1.51
CA LEU A 430 -33.98 -4.24 -2.27
C LEU A 430 -35.18 -3.53 -1.62
N LEU A 431 -34.97 -2.31 -1.12
CA LEU A 431 -36.03 -1.48 -0.56
C LEU A 431 -36.83 -0.80 -1.67
N GLN A 432 -36.15 -0.44 -2.76
CA GLN A 432 -36.77 0.04 -3.98
C GLN A 432 -36.95 -1.12 -4.97
N GLN A 433 -38.17 -1.33 -5.45
CA GLN A 433 -38.48 -2.42 -6.38
C GLN A 433 -37.96 -2.08 -7.78
N LEU A 434 -37.24 -3.03 -8.38
CA LEU A 434 -36.83 -2.96 -9.78
C LEU A 434 -38.03 -3.22 -10.69
N ALA A 435 -38.20 -2.37 -11.69
CA ALA A 435 -39.27 -2.43 -12.66
C ALA A 435 -38.68 -2.93 -13.98
N PHE A 436 -39.22 -4.02 -14.49
CA PHE A 436 -38.76 -4.62 -15.74
C PHE A 436 -39.80 -4.37 -16.84
N SER A 437 -39.31 -4.13 -18.06
CA SER A 437 -40.13 -4.02 -19.26
C SER A 437 -39.89 -5.26 -20.13
N PRO A 438 -40.94 -6.02 -20.51
CA PRO A 438 -42.33 -5.87 -20.09
C PRO A 438 -42.59 -6.38 -18.66
N ALA A 439 -43.58 -5.79 -17.98
CA ALA A 439 -43.93 -6.12 -16.59
C ALA A 439 -44.53 -7.53 -16.43
N ALA A 440 -45.20 -8.04 -17.46
CA ALA A 440 -45.76 -9.39 -17.53
C ALA A 440 -45.61 -9.96 -18.95
N PRO A 441 -45.59 -11.29 -19.12
CA PRO A 441 -45.63 -11.90 -20.45
C PRO A 441 -46.97 -11.61 -21.14
N PRO A 442 -47.00 -11.44 -22.47
CA PRO A 442 -48.25 -11.39 -23.23
C PRO A 442 -49.06 -12.67 -22.99
N LYS A 443 -50.39 -12.56 -22.90
CA LYS A 443 -51.29 -13.67 -22.51
C LYS A 443 -51.18 -14.90 -23.44
N ASP A 444 -50.84 -14.69 -24.70
CA ASP A 444 -50.80 -15.74 -25.73
C ASP A 444 -49.37 -16.13 -26.16
N ALA A 445 -48.34 -15.62 -25.47
CA ALA A 445 -46.96 -15.86 -25.87
C ALA A 445 -46.47 -17.25 -25.42
N LYS A 446 -46.12 -18.10 -26.39
CA LYS A 446 -45.46 -19.39 -26.14
C LYS A 446 -44.00 -19.25 -25.67
N GLN A 447 -43.40 -18.06 -25.83
CA GLN A 447 -42.01 -17.78 -25.48
C GLN A 447 -41.94 -16.44 -24.75
N SER A 448 -41.10 -16.35 -23.72
CA SER A 448 -41.00 -15.11 -22.95
C SER A 448 -40.29 -14.01 -23.78
N PRO A 449 -40.83 -12.78 -23.77
CA PRO A 449 -40.27 -11.64 -24.51
C PRO A 449 -38.88 -11.23 -23.99
N PRO A 450 -38.10 -10.46 -24.78
CA PRO A 450 -36.88 -9.84 -24.28
C PRO A 450 -37.20 -8.94 -23.08
N VAL A 451 -36.34 -8.97 -22.08
CA VAL A 451 -36.50 -8.23 -20.82
C VAL A 451 -35.42 -7.17 -20.74
N SER A 452 -35.80 -5.93 -20.41
CA SER A 452 -34.89 -4.86 -20.04
C SER A 452 -35.35 -4.19 -18.74
N LEU A 453 -34.48 -3.39 -18.12
CA LEU A 453 -34.91 -2.47 -17.06
C LEU A 453 -35.84 -1.41 -17.66
N ALA A 454 -36.90 -1.05 -16.93
CA ALA A 454 -37.93 -0.16 -17.43
C ALA A 454 -37.51 1.33 -17.38
N ASP A 455 -36.63 1.69 -16.45
CA ASP A 455 -36.18 3.06 -16.23
C ASP A 455 -34.68 3.08 -15.92
N ALA A 456 -33.98 4.10 -16.43
CA ALA A 456 -32.56 4.33 -16.19
C ALA A 456 -32.27 4.74 -14.74
N SER A 457 -33.25 5.34 -14.03
CA SER A 457 -33.12 5.69 -12.61
C SER A 457 -32.83 4.47 -11.71
N GLN A 458 -33.15 3.26 -12.18
CA GLN A 458 -32.89 2.01 -11.46
C GLN A 458 -31.43 1.57 -11.51
N ALA A 459 -30.60 2.22 -12.33
CA ALA A 459 -29.15 2.02 -12.34
C ALA A 459 -28.55 2.37 -10.97
N GLU A 460 -29.02 3.42 -10.30
CA GLU A 460 -28.51 3.83 -8.97
C GLU A 460 -28.72 2.73 -7.91
N VAL A 461 -29.86 2.01 -7.98
CA VAL A 461 -30.14 0.87 -7.08
C VAL A 461 -29.16 -0.27 -7.35
N LEU A 462 -28.83 -0.50 -8.62
CA LEU A 462 -27.91 -1.57 -9.02
C LEU A 462 -26.45 -1.22 -8.74
N ASP A 463 -26.09 0.07 -8.78
CA ASP A 463 -24.77 0.56 -8.34
C ASP A 463 -24.59 0.31 -6.84
N ASP A 464 -25.63 0.55 -6.03
CA ASP A 464 -25.58 0.22 -4.60
C ASP A 464 -25.51 -1.28 -4.34
N VAL A 465 -26.19 -2.11 -5.14
CA VAL A 465 -26.04 -3.58 -5.08
C VAL A 465 -24.61 -3.98 -5.44
N PHE A 466 -24.05 -3.40 -6.50
CA PHE A 466 -22.68 -3.65 -6.95
C PHE A 466 -21.67 -3.27 -5.87
N ASP A 467 -21.80 -2.09 -5.26
CA ASP A 467 -20.94 -1.63 -4.17
C ASP A 467 -20.95 -2.61 -2.99
N VAL A 468 -22.13 -3.12 -2.59
CA VAL A 468 -22.23 -4.12 -1.52
C VAL A 468 -21.58 -5.43 -1.92
N VAL A 469 -21.86 -5.93 -3.13
CA VAL A 469 -21.34 -7.21 -3.63
C VAL A 469 -19.82 -7.17 -3.81
N ASN A 470 -19.29 -6.09 -4.37
CA ASN A 470 -17.87 -5.90 -4.61
C ASN A 470 -17.07 -5.81 -3.30
N MET A 471 -17.67 -5.30 -2.22
CA MET A 471 -17.01 -5.21 -0.92
C MET A 471 -16.61 -6.56 -0.31
N PHE A 472 -17.36 -7.63 -0.60
CA PHE A 472 -17.08 -8.96 -0.04
C PHE A 472 -16.29 -9.86 -0.98
N HIS A 473 -16.28 -9.59 -2.29
CA HIS A 473 -15.61 -10.42 -3.32
C HIS A 473 -16.01 -11.92 -3.31
N VAL A 474 -17.19 -12.26 -2.79
CA VAL A 474 -17.71 -13.63 -2.67
C VAL A 474 -18.69 -13.97 -3.80
N PRO A 475 -18.92 -15.26 -4.11
CA PRO A 475 -19.95 -15.65 -5.07
C PRO A 475 -21.33 -15.13 -4.67
N VAL A 476 -22.14 -14.75 -5.66
CA VAL A 476 -23.48 -14.15 -5.45
C VAL A 476 -24.52 -14.97 -6.19
N SER A 477 -25.63 -15.24 -5.50
CA SER A 477 -26.82 -15.86 -6.08
C SER A 477 -27.94 -14.85 -6.23
N ILE A 478 -28.40 -14.66 -7.45
CA ILE A 478 -29.51 -13.78 -7.81
C ILE A 478 -30.70 -14.66 -8.19
N THR A 479 -31.70 -14.71 -7.32
CA THR A 479 -32.95 -15.42 -7.58
C THR A 479 -34.10 -14.44 -7.68
N ILE A 480 -34.77 -14.42 -8.83
CA ILE A 480 -35.99 -13.61 -9.01
C ILE A 480 -37.20 -14.53 -8.98
N SER A 481 -38.16 -14.19 -8.12
CA SER A 481 -39.45 -14.85 -8.02
C SER A 481 -40.55 -13.95 -8.55
N LEU A 482 -41.37 -14.44 -9.47
CA LEU A 482 -42.50 -13.70 -10.04
C LEU A 482 -43.84 -14.26 -9.56
N LYS A 483 -44.78 -13.35 -9.25
CA LYS A 483 -46.15 -13.73 -8.91
C LYS A 483 -46.97 -14.01 -10.16
N MET A 484 -47.27 -15.29 -10.37
CA MET A 484 -48.10 -15.73 -11.49
C MET A 484 -49.58 -15.44 -11.24
N PRO A 485 -50.29 -14.78 -12.17
CA PRO A 485 -51.73 -14.62 -12.11
C PRO A 485 -52.45 -15.94 -12.41
N LYS A 486 -53.72 -16.05 -12.00
CA LYS A 486 -54.53 -17.25 -12.26
C LYS A 486 -54.62 -17.52 -13.77
N GLY A 487 -54.17 -18.70 -14.21
CA GLY A 487 -54.24 -19.15 -15.60
C GLY A 487 -53.00 -18.89 -16.47
N GLY A 488 -51.89 -18.43 -15.89
CA GLY A 488 -50.61 -18.34 -16.61
C GLY A 488 -49.88 -19.69 -16.71
N ASP A 489 -49.05 -19.87 -17.74
CA ASP A 489 -48.16 -21.03 -17.86
C ASP A 489 -46.91 -20.83 -16.99
N THR A 490 -46.74 -21.71 -16.00
CA THR A 490 -45.61 -21.70 -15.05
C THR A 490 -44.26 -21.63 -15.76
N THR A 491 -44.09 -22.31 -16.90
CA THR A 491 -42.82 -22.37 -17.62
C THR A 491 -42.42 -21.02 -18.21
N VAL A 492 -43.39 -20.28 -18.77
CA VAL A 492 -43.17 -18.94 -19.34
C VAL A 492 -42.82 -17.93 -18.25
N TRP A 493 -43.49 -18.00 -17.09
CA TRP A 493 -43.20 -17.13 -15.96
C TRP A 493 -41.84 -17.43 -15.31
N GLN A 494 -41.45 -18.71 -15.22
CA GLN A 494 -40.15 -19.11 -14.73
C GLN A 494 -39.02 -18.66 -15.67
N ASP A 495 -39.19 -18.82 -16.98
CA ASP A 495 -38.25 -18.34 -18.00
C ASP A 495 -38.12 -16.81 -17.98
N MET A 496 -39.23 -16.07 -17.84
CA MET A 496 -39.19 -14.62 -17.67
C MET A 496 -38.43 -14.20 -16.40
N ALA A 497 -38.63 -14.91 -15.28
CA ALA A 497 -37.92 -14.65 -14.04
C ALA A 497 -36.41 -14.90 -14.19
N ALA A 498 -36.03 -15.99 -14.85
CA ALA A 498 -34.63 -16.31 -15.15
C ALA A 498 -33.99 -15.25 -16.07
N LYS A 499 -34.70 -14.79 -17.10
CA LYS A 499 -34.23 -13.70 -17.97
C LYS A 499 -34.05 -12.39 -17.22
N ARG A 500 -34.95 -12.03 -16.29
CA ARG A 500 -34.76 -10.87 -15.40
C ARG A 500 -33.52 -11.01 -14.53
N ALA A 501 -33.27 -12.20 -13.97
CA ALA A 501 -32.07 -12.45 -13.18
C ALA A 501 -30.79 -12.34 -14.03
N GLN A 502 -30.86 -12.79 -15.29
CA GLN A 502 -29.76 -12.65 -16.25
C GLN A 502 -29.47 -11.18 -16.60
N VAL A 503 -30.49 -10.32 -16.70
CA VAL A 503 -30.27 -8.87 -16.90
C VAL A 503 -29.48 -8.28 -15.72
N LEU A 504 -29.80 -8.67 -14.48
CA LEU A 504 -29.03 -8.23 -13.31
C LEU A 504 -27.60 -8.77 -13.30
N ARG A 505 -27.40 -10.03 -13.72
CA ARG A 505 -26.05 -10.61 -13.88
C ARG A 505 -25.24 -9.83 -14.92
N ASN A 506 -25.81 -9.55 -16.09
CA ASN A 506 -25.13 -8.78 -17.12
C ASN A 506 -24.74 -7.40 -16.60
N TYR A 507 -25.63 -6.72 -15.87
CA TYR A 507 -25.32 -5.43 -15.25
C TYR A 507 -24.11 -5.51 -14.29
N LEU A 508 -24.09 -6.50 -13.38
CA LEU A 508 -22.96 -6.67 -12.46
C LEU A 508 -21.65 -6.99 -13.19
N VAL A 509 -21.72 -7.79 -14.25
CA VAL A 509 -20.54 -8.14 -15.08
C VAL A 509 -20.04 -6.93 -15.86
N ASP A 510 -20.94 -6.14 -16.46
CA ASP A 510 -20.61 -4.91 -17.18
C ASP A 510 -20.01 -3.85 -16.23
N ALA A 511 -20.44 -3.83 -14.96
CA ALA A 511 -19.85 -3.02 -13.90
C ALA A 511 -18.48 -3.53 -13.39
N GLY A 512 -18.01 -4.69 -13.87
CA GLY A 512 -16.69 -5.25 -13.57
C GLY A 512 -16.67 -6.39 -12.55
N PHE A 513 -17.82 -6.95 -12.16
CA PHE A 513 -17.86 -8.10 -11.25
C PHE A 513 -17.56 -9.41 -12.02
N PRO A 514 -16.78 -10.35 -11.46
CA PRO A 514 -16.41 -11.59 -12.17
C PRO A 514 -17.62 -12.46 -12.55
N GLU A 515 -17.72 -12.83 -13.83
CA GLU A 515 -18.87 -13.58 -14.37
C GLU A 515 -19.04 -14.97 -13.73
N ASP A 516 -17.93 -15.62 -13.39
CA ASP A 516 -17.86 -16.94 -12.75
C ASP A 516 -18.41 -16.94 -11.31
N LYS A 517 -18.47 -15.76 -10.68
CA LYS A 517 -18.98 -15.59 -9.32
C LYS A 517 -20.47 -15.27 -9.26
N VAL A 518 -21.18 -15.15 -10.37
CA VAL A 518 -22.62 -14.81 -10.37
C VAL A 518 -23.48 -15.99 -10.83
N GLN A 519 -24.31 -16.50 -9.93
CA GLN A 519 -25.32 -17.52 -10.21
C GLN A 519 -26.70 -16.87 -10.33
N THR A 520 -27.46 -17.21 -11.38
CA THR A 520 -28.82 -16.70 -11.60
C THR A 520 -29.85 -17.81 -11.52
N GLY A 521 -31.03 -17.49 -10.98
CA GLY A 521 -32.16 -18.41 -10.85
C GLY A 521 -33.49 -17.70 -11.05
N GLY A 522 -34.45 -18.40 -11.66
CA GLY A 522 -35.83 -17.95 -11.82
C GLY A 522 -36.80 -18.89 -11.11
N ALA A 523 -37.73 -18.34 -10.33
CA ALA A 523 -38.77 -19.07 -9.62
C ALA A 523 -40.16 -18.44 -9.80
N VAL A 524 -41.21 -19.23 -9.61
CA VAL A 524 -42.60 -18.75 -9.60
C VAL A 524 -43.10 -18.79 -8.16
N GLY A 525 -43.56 -17.66 -7.63
CA GLY A 525 -43.87 -17.55 -6.20
C GLY A 525 -44.34 -16.16 -5.79
N ALA A 526 -43.95 -15.71 -4.59
CA ALA A 526 -44.13 -14.31 -4.22
C ALA A 526 -43.28 -13.43 -5.15
N SER A 527 -43.77 -12.23 -5.48
CA SER A 527 -43.00 -11.28 -6.29
C SER A 527 -41.86 -10.71 -5.45
N GLU A 528 -40.69 -11.33 -5.53
CA GLU A 528 -39.55 -11.03 -4.68
C GLU A 528 -38.24 -11.19 -5.46
N THR A 529 -37.37 -10.19 -5.34
CA THR A 529 -35.99 -10.27 -5.85
C THR A 529 -35.09 -10.57 -4.67
N GLN A 530 -34.41 -11.71 -4.70
CA GLN A 530 -33.48 -12.15 -3.66
C GLN A 530 -32.07 -12.17 -4.23
N ILE A 531 -31.20 -11.33 -3.67
CA ILE A 531 -29.78 -11.35 -3.94
C ILE A 531 -29.08 -11.81 -2.66
N GLN A 532 -28.26 -12.85 -2.75
CA GLN A 532 -27.62 -13.45 -1.58
C GLN A 532 -26.14 -13.69 -1.83
N LEU A 533 -25.31 -13.23 -0.89
CA LEU A 533 -23.88 -13.50 -0.83
C LEU A 533 -23.66 -14.95 -0.34
N GLN A 534 -22.92 -15.75 -1.11
CA GLN A 534 -22.59 -17.13 -0.81
C GLN A 534 -21.19 -17.21 -0.19
N ASP A 535 -21.08 -16.85 1.08
CA ASP A 535 -19.88 -17.10 1.88
C ASP A 535 -20.27 -17.81 3.17
N SER A 536 -20.05 -19.12 3.23
CA SER A 536 -20.39 -19.92 4.41
C SER A 536 -19.55 -19.57 5.65
N SER A 537 -18.42 -18.89 5.49
CA SER A 537 -17.56 -18.47 6.61
C SER A 537 -18.10 -17.23 7.31
N VAL A 538 -18.69 -16.29 6.54
CA VAL A 538 -19.24 -15.03 7.04
C VAL A 538 -20.75 -15.11 7.27
N PHE A 539 -21.47 -15.77 6.36
CA PHE A 539 -22.93 -15.84 6.34
C PHE A 539 -23.38 -17.31 6.45
N PRO A 540 -23.62 -17.82 7.67
CA PRO A 540 -24.07 -19.20 7.83
C PRO A 540 -25.42 -19.41 7.11
N PRO A 541 -25.62 -20.57 6.47
CA PRO A 541 -26.87 -20.85 5.78
C PRO A 541 -28.03 -20.80 6.77
N LYS A 542 -29.13 -20.17 6.36
CA LYS A 542 -30.34 -20.10 7.19
C LYS A 542 -30.77 -21.52 7.57
N PRO A 543 -30.87 -21.87 8.87
CA PRO A 543 -31.27 -23.19 9.27
C PRO A 543 -32.65 -23.51 8.68
N PRO A 544 -32.87 -24.73 8.16
CA PRO A 544 -34.15 -25.11 7.58
C PRO A 544 -35.25 -24.85 8.62
N ALA A 545 -36.29 -24.11 8.22
CA ALA A 545 -37.39 -23.78 9.12
C ALA A 545 -37.98 -25.09 9.68
N LYS A 546 -37.91 -25.29 11.00
CA LYS A 546 -38.32 -26.53 11.71
C LYS A 546 -39.83 -26.87 11.63
N ASN A 547 -40.57 -26.27 10.70
CA ASN A 547 -42.01 -26.41 10.58
C ASN A 547 -42.42 -26.90 9.19
N ALA A 548 -42.20 -28.18 8.93
CA ALA A 548 -43.13 -28.96 8.14
C ALA A 548 -43.53 -30.15 9.01
N LYS A 549 -44.75 -30.10 9.55
CA LYS A 549 -45.39 -31.30 10.10
C LYS A 549 -45.24 -32.39 9.04
N SER A 550 -44.54 -33.47 9.39
CA SER A 550 -44.54 -34.70 8.58
C SER A 550 -45.98 -34.97 8.16
N PRO A 551 -46.28 -35.12 6.85
CA PRO A 551 -47.58 -35.61 6.44
C PRO A 551 -47.80 -36.95 7.15
N ARG A 552 -48.96 -37.10 7.78
CA ARG A 552 -49.37 -38.30 8.49
C ARG A 552 -50.20 -39.18 7.56
#